data_AF-A0A7S1Z7W5-F1
#
_entry.id   AF-A0A7S1Z7W5-F1
#
_cell.length_a   1.000
_cell.length_b   1.000
_cell.length_c   1.000
_cell.angle_alpha   90.00
_cell.angle_beta   90.00
_cell.angle_gamma   90.00
#
_symmetry.space_group_name_H-M   'P 1'
#
loop_
_entity.id
_entity.type
_entity.pdbx_description
1 polymer ?
#
loop_
_entity_poly.entity_id
_entity_poly.type
_entity_poly.pdbx_seq_one_letter_code
_entity_poly.pdbx_strand_id
1 'polypeptide(L)'
;NKLVMMNKSTLSERRSDDVPRRLRTHRGSVRLVLPAAVTLSPLFLWGCVAFNTPLRLPQVAPRKVSSHGNNLGWHSTDPIAASLALDNDDFLRPMDMRNETSLVGTVGKKESPKVTAPSLPAKLIRAHSLLLSVVKSSLSGAGLALRQSWWCFPMFLALFPLYCLAFLGTHATTPSWWKMQRLETLTAHPSAGLLIAGFLLTNLPYFASGLYLLGAIPKRRKIRGVTPAPLTSTLTAEAARGSERTTAALGLLVLSSGLVSVAYHAAQAVAPLHVAEALFYVDHGVALSSSLYFLRVRRTPGW
;
A
#
# COMPACT_ATOMS: atom_id res chain seq x y z
N ASN A 1 50.56 -58.54 -17.25
CA ASN A 1 49.56 -59.12 -18.18
C ASN A 1 48.97 -58.03 -19.07
N LYS A 2 49.41 -58.04 -20.33
CA LYS A 2 48.85 -57.46 -21.57
C LYS A 2 48.04 -56.15 -21.52
N LEU A 3 48.71 -55.09 -21.98
CA LEU A 3 48.20 -54.13 -22.99
C LEU A 3 47.45 -54.85 -24.11
N VAL A 4 46.33 -54.32 -24.62
CA VAL A 4 45.91 -54.31 -26.04
C VAL A 4 44.71 -53.36 -26.26
N MET A 5 44.95 -52.35 -27.11
CA MET A 5 44.11 -51.71 -28.16
C MET A 5 42.64 -51.32 -27.90
N MET A 6 42.30 -50.02 -28.01
CA MET A 6 41.89 -49.31 -29.25
C MET A 6 40.64 -49.89 -29.93
N ASN A 7 39.56 -49.11 -29.98
CA ASN A 7 38.92 -48.86 -31.28
C ASN A 7 38.26 -47.46 -31.33
N LYS A 8 38.83 -46.62 -32.20
CA LYS A 8 38.21 -45.43 -32.79
C LYS A 8 37.60 -45.87 -34.11
N SER A 9 36.31 -45.61 -34.34
CA SER A 9 35.74 -45.50 -35.70
C SER A 9 34.36 -44.82 -35.56
N THR A 10 34.26 -43.57 -36.03
CA THR A 10 33.67 -43.12 -37.32
C THR A 10 32.23 -42.61 -37.10
N LEU A 11 32.02 -41.29 -37.12
CA LEU A 11 31.62 -40.52 -38.31
C LEU A 11 30.31 -41.04 -38.93
N SER A 12 29.18 -40.41 -38.58
CA SER A 12 28.11 -40.20 -39.56
C SER A 12 27.58 -38.77 -39.43
N GLU A 13 28.15 -37.94 -40.29
CA GLU A 13 27.65 -36.67 -40.77
C GLU A 13 26.21 -36.83 -41.31
N ARG A 14 25.26 -36.07 -40.77
CA ARG A 14 23.98 -35.77 -41.44
C ARG A 14 23.68 -34.28 -41.33
N ARG A 15 24.21 -33.55 -42.32
CA ARG A 15 23.63 -32.31 -42.84
C ARG A 15 22.55 -32.66 -43.87
N SER A 16 21.37 -32.09 -43.71
CA SER A 16 20.38 -31.75 -44.74
C SER A 16 19.33 -30.94 -43.98
N ASP A 17 19.42 -29.60 -43.94
CA ASP A 17 18.85 -28.71 -44.96
C ASP A 17 17.44 -29.17 -45.37
N ASP A 18 16.41 -28.62 -44.71
CA ASP A 18 15.28 -28.03 -45.42
C ASP A 18 14.41 -27.17 -44.50
N VAL A 19 14.45 -25.88 -44.80
CA VAL A 19 13.59 -24.83 -44.28
C VAL A 19 12.42 -24.67 -45.25
N PRO A 20 11.18 -24.52 -44.74
CA PRO A 20 10.31 -23.53 -45.36
C PRO A 20 9.86 -22.47 -44.34
N ARG A 21 10.32 -21.26 -44.67
CA ARG A 21 9.75 -19.97 -44.31
C ARG A 21 8.22 -20.00 -44.43
N ARG A 22 7.52 -19.55 -43.36
CA ARG A 22 6.47 -18.50 -43.37
C ARG A 22 5.70 -18.53 -42.04
N LEU A 23 6.28 -17.97 -40.99
CA LEU A 23 5.49 -17.47 -39.87
C LEU A 23 5.27 -15.97 -40.09
N ARG A 24 4.07 -15.69 -40.59
CA ARG A 24 3.48 -14.38 -40.82
C ARG A 24 3.55 -13.60 -39.50
N THR A 25 4.37 -12.56 -39.47
CA THR A 25 4.40 -11.57 -38.39
C THR A 25 3.08 -10.80 -38.41
N HIS A 26 2.14 -11.19 -37.56
CA HIS A 26 1.01 -10.33 -37.21
C HIS A 26 1.55 -9.12 -36.46
N ARG A 27 1.79 -8.02 -37.19
CA ARG A 27 1.79 -6.66 -36.64
C ARG A 27 0.36 -6.35 -36.18
N GLY A 28 0.00 -6.89 -35.03
CA GLY A 28 -1.16 -6.46 -34.27
C GLY A 28 -0.82 -5.14 -33.59
N SER A 29 -1.52 -4.09 -33.98
CA SER A 29 -1.43 -2.75 -33.40
C SER A 29 -1.40 -2.82 -31.87
N VAL A 30 -0.33 -2.30 -31.27
CA VAL A 30 -0.30 -1.92 -29.85
C VAL A 30 -1.26 -0.74 -29.70
N ARG A 31 -2.56 -1.02 -29.63
CA ARG A 31 -3.52 -0.07 -29.09
C ARG A 31 -3.15 0.10 -27.63
N LEU A 32 -2.84 1.33 -27.22
CA LEU A 32 -2.76 1.72 -25.82
C LEU A 32 -4.04 1.27 -25.11
N VAL A 33 -4.01 0.11 -24.45
CA VAL A 33 -5.03 -0.31 -23.49
C VAL A 33 -4.69 0.37 -22.17
N LEU A 34 -4.80 1.70 -22.16
CA LEU A 34 -4.66 2.51 -20.95
C LEU A 34 -5.96 2.70 -20.11
N PRO A 35 -7.19 2.26 -20.49
CA PRO A 35 -8.36 2.58 -19.66
C PRO A 35 -8.68 1.55 -18.55
N ALA A 36 -8.13 0.33 -18.58
CA ALA A 36 -8.47 -0.71 -17.59
C ALA A 36 -7.74 -0.56 -16.25
N ALA A 37 -6.51 -0.03 -16.25
CA ALA A 37 -5.75 0.23 -15.02
C ALA A 37 -6.39 1.36 -14.17
N VAL A 38 -7.20 2.23 -14.79
CA VAL A 38 -7.86 3.37 -14.14
C VAL A 38 -9.17 2.96 -13.44
N THR A 39 -9.80 1.84 -13.80
CA THR A 39 -11.09 1.41 -13.22
C THR A 39 -10.97 0.42 -12.07
N LEU A 40 -9.85 -0.31 -11.94
CA LEU A 40 -9.56 -1.13 -10.76
C LEU A 40 -8.95 -0.32 -9.60
N SER A 41 -8.33 0.82 -9.91
CA SER A 41 -7.76 1.73 -8.92
C SER A 41 -8.79 2.22 -7.88
N PRO A 42 -10.01 2.66 -8.25
CA PRO A 42 -11.00 3.17 -7.30
C PRO A 42 -11.56 2.10 -6.36
N LEU A 43 -11.82 0.87 -6.82
CA LEU A 43 -12.36 -0.19 -5.96
C LEU A 43 -11.31 -0.72 -4.97
N PHE A 44 -10.05 -0.82 -5.41
CA PHE A 44 -8.95 -1.17 -4.54
C PHE A 44 -8.62 -0.05 -3.54
N LEU A 45 -8.54 1.21 -4.01
CA LEU A 45 -8.44 2.38 -3.13
C LEU A 45 -9.64 2.46 -2.19
N TRP A 46 -10.85 2.10 -2.62
CA TRP A 46 -12.04 2.08 -1.76
C TRP A 46 -11.96 0.96 -0.73
N GLY A 47 -11.41 -0.21 -1.06
CA GLY A 47 -11.10 -1.26 -0.08
C GLY A 47 -10.05 -0.83 0.94
N CYS A 48 -8.96 -0.18 0.50
CA CYS A 48 -7.93 0.37 1.37
C CYS A 48 -8.44 1.54 2.22
N VAL A 49 -9.30 2.38 1.66
CA VAL A 49 -9.97 3.48 2.38
C VAL A 49 -10.96 2.89 3.36
N ALA A 50 -11.82 1.93 2.99
CA ALA A 50 -12.75 1.26 3.88
C ALA A 50 -12.03 0.58 5.07
N PHE A 51 -10.85 -0.01 4.84
CA PHE A 51 -10.00 -0.55 5.91
C PHE A 51 -9.37 0.53 6.82
N ASN A 52 -9.11 1.73 6.29
CA ASN A 52 -8.54 2.86 7.04
C ASN A 52 -9.58 3.84 7.61
N THR A 53 -10.84 3.79 7.13
CA THR A 53 -11.91 4.64 7.65
C THR A 53 -12.37 4.04 8.97
N PRO A 54 -12.33 4.77 10.10
CA PRO A 54 -12.97 4.30 11.30
C PRO A 54 -14.45 4.09 10.99
N LEU A 55 -14.94 2.85 11.11
CA LEU A 55 -16.37 2.57 11.22
C LEU A 55 -16.89 3.39 12.40
N ARG A 56 -17.40 4.59 12.11
CA ARG A 56 -18.22 5.35 13.04
C ARG A 56 -19.53 4.57 13.14
N LEU A 57 -19.55 3.56 14.01
CA LEU A 57 -20.80 3.03 14.52
C LEU A 57 -21.60 4.24 15.02
N PRO A 58 -22.89 4.35 14.67
CA PRO A 58 -23.72 5.44 15.15
C PRO A 58 -23.59 5.46 16.67
N GLN A 59 -23.03 6.55 17.20
CA GLN A 59 -23.04 6.76 18.63
C GLN A 59 -24.51 6.85 19.01
N VAL A 60 -25.01 5.79 19.66
CA VAL A 60 -26.29 5.83 20.35
C VAL A 60 -26.17 7.00 21.31
N ALA A 61 -26.92 8.07 21.03
CA ALA A 61 -26.92 9.26 21.85
C ALA A 61 -27.13 8.81 23.30
N PRO A 62 -26.28 9.24 24.25
CA PRO A 62 -26.49 8.89 25.65
C PRO A 62 -27.90 9.33 26.00
N ARG A 63 -28.74 8.37 26.37
CA ARG A 63 -30.06 8.62 26.92
C ARG A 63 -29.85 9.65 28.02
N LYS A 64 -30.47 10.84 27.89
CA LYS A 64 -30.56 11.83 28.97
C LYS A 64 -31.14 11.11 30.18
N VAL A 65 -30.27 10.64 31.09
CA VAL A 65 -30.68 10.29 32.43
C VAL A 65 -30.91 11.62 33.11
N SER A 66 -32.17 11.97 33.31
CA SER A 66 -32.55 13.16 34.07
C SER A 66 -32.16 12.95 35.53
N SER A 67 -30.93 13.30 35.90
CA SER A 67 -30.59 13.51 37.30
C SER A 67 -31.17 14.85 37.73
N HIS A 68 -32.31 14.81 38.40
CA HIS A 68 -32.77 15.89 39.25
C HIS A 68 -31.77 16.08 40.41
N GLY A 69 -31.41 17.34 40.68
CA GLY A 69 -30.91 17.79 41.99
C GLY A 69 -29.39 17.80 42.16
N ASN A 70 -28.75 18.95 41.92
CA ASN A 70 -28.44 19.91 42.99
C ASN A 70 -27.47 20.98 42.47
N ASN A 71 -27.92 22.23 42.57
CA ASN A 71 -27.11 23.42 42.35
C ASN A 71 -26.05 23.54 43.45
N LEU A 72 -24.78 23.35 43.09
CA LEU A 72 -23.66 23.98 43.79
C LEU A 72 -22.79 24.65 42.73
N GLY A 73 -22.88 25.98 42.70
CA GLY A 73 -22.11 26.83 41.82
C GLY A 73 -20.63 26.75 42.14
N TRP A 74 -19.84 26.48 41.11
CA TRP A 74 -18.42 26.77 41.09
C TRP A 74 -18.14 27.61 39.85
N HIS A 75 -17.87 28.89 40.08
CA HIS A 75 -17.25 29.76 39.09
C HIS A 75 -15.82 29.26 38.85
N SER A 76 -15.52 28.85 37.63
CA SER A 76 -14.14 28.73 37.14
C SER A 76 -14.08 29.40 35.77
N THR A 77 -13.54 30.61 35.78
CA THR A 77 -12.96 31.29 34.64
C THR A 77 -11.60 30.65 34.37
N ASP A 78 -11.39 30.07 33.19
CA ASP A 78 -10.29 30.47 32.29
C ASP A 78 -10.25 29.63 31.00
N PRO A 79 -9.83 30.23 29.86
CA PRO A 79 -9.73 29.56 28.57
C PRO A 79 -8.27 29.16 28.29
N ILE A 80 -7.95 27.87 28.38
CA ILE A 80 -6.69 27.33 27.82
C ILE A 80 -7.02 26.07 27.04
N ALA A 81 -7.43 26.26 25.78
CA ALA A 81 -7.53 25.20 24.79
C ALA A 81 -7.18 25.78 23.40
N ALA A 82 -5.96 26.28 23.29
CA ALA A 82 -5.36 26.70 22.02
C ALA A 82 -3.85 26.49 22.07
N SER A 83 -3.40 25.23 22.09
CA SER A 83 -2.06 24.88 21.59
C SER A 83 -1.92 23.37 21.53
N LEU A 84 -2.28 22.78 20.38
CA LEU A 84 -1.76 21.51 19.86
C LEU A 84 -2.20 21.38 18.39
N ALA A 85 -2.04 22.48 17.63
CA ALA A 85 -1.86 22.39 16.20
C ALA A 85 -0.39 22.02 16.01
N LEU A 86 -0.13 20.74 15.77
CA LEU A 86 1.18 20.26 15.38
C LEU A 86 1.55 20.88 14.04
N ASP A 87 2.46 21.84 14.11
CA ASP A 87 3.34 22.30 13.04
C ASP A 87 3.84 21.10 12.22
N ASN A 88 3.38 20.99 10.97
CA ASN A 88 4.06 20.23 9.93
C ASN A 88 3.79 20.82 8.52
N ASP A 89 3.34 22.07 8.43
CA ASP A 89 3.01 22.74 7.18
C ASP A 89 4.18 23.58 6.59
N ASP A 90 5.40 23.46 7.13
CA ASP A 90 6.54 24.26 6.66
C ASP A 90 7.19 23.77 5.35
N PHE A 91 6.68 22.73 4.69
CA PHE A 91 7.29 22.21 3.46
C PHE A 91 6.75 22.77 2.14
N LEU A 92 5.76 23.69 2.17
CA LEU A 92 5.21 24.31 0.96
C LEU A 92 4.90 25.81 1.14
N ARG A 93 5.78 26.59 1.78
CA ARG A 93 5.73 28.05 1.60
C ARG A 93 6.26 28.40 0.20
N PRO A 94 5.45 29.01 -0.68
CA PRO A 94 5.97 29.56 -1.91
C PRO A 94 6.98 30.66 -1.54
N MET A 95 8.19 30.58 -2.11
CA MET A 95 9.18 31.64 -2.03
C MET A 95 8.56 32.94 -2.58
N ASP A 96 8.25 33.88 -1.70
CA ASP A 96 7.96 35.25 -2.08
C ASP A 96 9.27 35.87 -2.60
N MET A 97 9.49 35.81 -3.91
CA MET A 97 10.49 36.65 -4.57
C MET A 97 9.97 38.09 -4.65
N ARG A 98 10.04 38.81 -3.52
CA ARG A 98 10.01 40.28 -3.53
C ARG A 98 11.38 40.77 -4.00
N ASN A 99 11.48 41.02 -5.30
CA ASN A 99 12.53 41.88 -5.84
C ASN A 99 12.20 43.33 -5.47
N GLU A 100 12.84 43.83 -4.40
CA GLU A 100 13.02 45.26 -4.21
C GLU A 100 14.07 45.76 -5.22
N THR A 101 13.62 46.50 -6.23
CA THR A 101 14.49 47.41 -6.97
C THR A 101 13.79 48.77 -7.04
N SER A 102 14.14 49.61 -6.07
CA SER A 102 13.98 51.05 -6.15
C SER A 102 15.07 51.58 -7.08
N LEU A 103 14.68 52.21 -8.19
CA LEU A 103 15.54 53.20 -8.83
C LEU A 103 14.70 54.26 -9.54
N VAL A 104 14.87 55.46 -9.00
CA VAL A 104 14.35 56.75 -9.41
C VAL A 104 14.82 57.08 -10.82
N GLY A 105 13.90 57.55 -11.67
CA GLY A 105 14.19 58.06 -13.01
C GLY A 105 12.98 58.80 -13.58
N THR A 106 12.86 60.08 -13.28
CA THR A 106 11.92 61.02 -13.89
C THR A 106 12.36 61.35 -15.31
N VAL A 107 11.82 60.63 -16.30
CA VAL A 107 11.97 60.96 -17.72
C VAL A 107 10.58 61.19 -18.32
N GLY A 108 10.41 62.36 -18.95
CA GLY A 108 9.15 62.86 -19.51
C GLY A 108 8.49 61.87 -20.48
N LYS A 109 7.26 61.46 -20.15
CA LYS A 109 6.45 60.56 -20.96
C LYS A 109 5.67 61.34 -22.02
N LYS A 110 6.05 61.10 -23.28
CA LYS A 110 5.18 61.27 -24.44
C LYS A 110 3.95 60.38 -24.24
N GLU A 111 2.77 60.96 -24.31
CA GLU A 111 1.49 60.25 -24.16
C GLU A 111 1.27 59.31 -25.35
N SER A 112 1.62 58.03 -25.15
CA SER A 112 1.20 56.96 -26.04
C SER A 112 -0.31 56.72 -25.85
N PRO A 113 -1.08 56.49 -26.93
CA PRO A 113 -2.51 56.26 -26.85
C PRO A 113 -2.79 55.07 -25.92
N LYS A 114 -3.65 55.34 -24.93
CA LYS A 114 -4.09 54.40 -23.90
C LYS A 114 -4.95 53.31 -24.57
N VAL A 115 -4.30 52.28 -25.12
CA VAL A 115 -4.98 51.08 -25.60
C VAL A 115 -5.59 50.39 -24.39
N THR A 116 -6.88 50.59 -24.19
CA THR A 116 -7.69 49.91 -23.19
C THR A 116 -7.71 48.43 -23.54
N ALA A 117 -6.83 47.65 -22.91
CA ALA A 117 -6.85 46.20 -23.01
C ALA A 117 -8.27 45.69 -22.68
N PRO A 118 -8.86 44.82 -23.52
CA PRO A 118 -10.20 44.31 -23.27
C PRO A 118 -10.19 43.63 -21.90
N SER A 119 -11.00 44.17 -20.98
CA SER A 119 -11.11 43.61 -19.64
C SER A 119 -11.62 42.17 -19.79
N LEU A 120 -10.77 41.22 -19.39
CA LEU A 120 -11.20 39.84 -19.29
C LEU A 120 -12.47 39.83 -18.41
N PRO A 121 -13.58 39.23 -18.87
CA PRO A 121 -14.83 39.30 -18.13
C PRO A 121 -14.60 38.72 -16.74
N ALA A 122 -14.98 39.44 -15.69
CA ALA A 122 -14.75 39.04 -14.28
C ALA A 122 -15.22 37.60 -13.96
N LYS A 123 -16.19 37.10 -14.74
CA LYS A 123 -16.66 35.72 -14.72
C LYS A 123 -15.55 34.70 -15.02
N LEU A 124 -14.67 34.98 -15.99
CA LEU A 124 -13.57 34.11 -16.39
C LEU A 124 -12.49 34.03 -15.31
N ILE A 125 -12.15 35.16 -14.67
CA ILE A 125 -11.20 35.20 -13.55
C ILE A 125 -11.72 34.36 -12.37
N ARG A 126 -13.00 34.51 -12.02
CA ARG A 126 -13.63 33.74 -10.94
C ARG A 126 -13.71 32.24 -11.26
N ALA A 127 -14.05 31.87 -12.49
CA ALA A 127 -14.07 30.48 -12.92
C ALA A 127 -12.68 29.83 -12.81
N HIS A 128 -11.64 30.54 -13.25
CA HIS A 128 -10.26 30.06 -13.14
C HIS A 128 -9.82 29.89 -11.67
N SER A 129 -10.14 30.85 -10.78
CA SER A 129 -9.80 30.73 -9.36
C SER A 129 -10.48 29.54 -8.68
N LEU A 130 -11.74 29.25 -9.04
CA LEU A 130 -12.47 28.09 -8.52
C LEU A 130 -11.86 26.79 -9.02
N LEU A 131 -11.56 26.69 -10.31
CA LEU A 131 -10.89 25.53 -10.89
C LEU A 131 -9.55 25.24 -10.20
N LEU A 132 -8.72 26.27 -10.01
CA LEU A 132 -7.45 26.12 -9.31
C LEU A 132 -7.62 25.68 -7.84
N SER A 133 -8.64 26.19 -7.14
CA SER A 133 -8.94 25.78 -5.76
C SER A 133 -9.34 24.30 -5.68
N VAL A 134 -10.21 23.85 -6.60
CA VAL A 134 -10.63 22.44 -6.68
C VAL A 134 -9.44 21.53 -6.99
N VAL A 135 -8.59 21.90 -7.96
CA VAL A 135 -7.38 21.14 -8.30
C VAL A 135 -6.43 21.06 -7.11
N LYS A 136 -6.15 22.18 -6.42
CA LYS A 136 -5.29 22.19 -5.23
C LYS A 136 -5.85 21.32 -4.10
N SER A 137 -7.15 21.42 -3.83
CA SER A 137 -7.82 20.59 -2.82
C SER A 137 -7.75 19.10 -3.18
N SER A 138 -7.97 18.76 -4.45
CA SER A 138 -7.87 17.38 -4.96
C SER A 138 -6.44 16.83 -4.83
N LEU A 139 -5.43 17.62 -5.23
CA LEU A 139 -4.02 17.22 -5.10
C LEU A 139 -3.59 17.06 -3.64
N SER A 140 -4.04 17.96 -2.75
CA SER A 140 -3.76 17.87 -1.32
C SER A 140 -4.41 16.62 -0.71
N GLY A 141 -5.68 16.37 -1.02
CA GLY A 141 -6.40 15.17 -0.59
C GLY A 141 -5.75 13.88 -1.11
N ALA A 142 -5.35 13.85 -2.38
CA ALA A 142 -4.63 12.73 -2.96
C ALA A 142 -3.27 12.51 -2.27
N GLY A 143 -2.51 13.59 -2.03
CA GLY A 143 -1.24 13.53 -1.30
C GLY A 143 -1.39 12.95 0.11
N LEU A 144 -2.42 13.38 0.84
CA LEU A 144 -2.74 12.84 2.16
C LEU A 144 -3.13 11.36 2.10
N ALA A 145 -3.99 10.98 1.14
CA ALA A 145 -4.40 9.59 0.95
C ALA A 145 -3.22 8.67 0.60
N LEU A 146 -2.30 9.13 -0.26
CA LEU A 146 -1.06 8.41 -0.61
C LEU A 146 -0.16 8.25 0.62
N ARG A 147 0.06 9.33 1.39
CA ARG A 147 0.82 9.26 2.67
C ARG A 147 0.16 8.33 3.69
N GLN A 148 -1.16 8.20 3.66
CA GLN A 148 -1.89 7.30 4.55
C GLN A 148 -2.01 5.86 4.02
N SER A 149 -1.76 5.59 2.74
CA SER A 149 -2.04 4.28 2.12
C SER A 149 -0.88 3.71 1.31
N TRP A 150 0.29 4.34 1.33
CA TRP A 150 1.47 3.89 0.56
C TRP A 150 1.89 2.46 0.86
N TRP A 151 1.64 1.99 2.08
CA TRP A 151 1.93 0.62 2.52
C TRP A 151 1.10 -0.43 1.77
N CYS A 152 -0.03 -0.05 1.16
CA CYS A 152 -0.87 -0.93 0.37
C CYS A 152 -0.35 -1.14 -1.06
N PHE A 153 0.60 -0.34 -1.55
CA PHE A 153 1.03 -0.42 -2.95
C PHE A 153 1.53 -1.80 -3.38
N PRO A 154 2.25 -2.58 -2.55
CA PRO A 154 2.64 -3.93 -2.95
C PRO A 154 1.46 -4.87 -3.20
N MET A 155 0.26 -4.60 -2.69
CA MET A 155 -0.94 -5.41 -3.02
C MET A 155 -1.31 -5.34 -4.51
N PHE A 156 -0.86 -4.33 -5.26
CA PHE A 156 -1.03 -4.34 -6.72
C PHE A 156 -0.35 -5.55 -7.36
N LEU A 157 0.74 -6.05 -6.75
CA LEU A 157 1.40 -7.28 -7.15
C LEU A 157 0.46 -8.48 -7.00
N ALA A 158 -0.31 -8.54 -5.90
CA ALA A 158 -1.28 -9.61 -5.67
C ALA A 158 -2.48 -9.56 -6.64
N LEU A 159 -2.78 -8.39 -7.21
CA LEU A 159 -3.82 -8.24 -8.24
C LEU A 159 -3.31 -8.53 -9.65
N PHE A 160 -2.00 -8.60 -9.86
CA PHE A 160 -1.41 -8.78 -11.18
C PHE A 160 -1.84 -10.08 -11.89
N PRO A 161 -1.94 -11.25 -11.22
CA PRO A 161 -2.46 -12.47 -11.87
C PRO A 161 -3.90 -12.33 -12.37
N LEU A 162 -4.76 -11.68 -11.59
CA LEU A 162 -6.14 -11.41 -11.98
C LEU A 162 -6.20 -10.44 -13.15
N TYR A 163 -5.34 -9.42 -13.17
CA TYR A 163 -5.24 -8.50 -14.29
C TYR A 163 -4.84 -9.21 -15.59
N CYS A 164 -3.81 -10.07 -15.54
CA CYS A 164 -3.38 -10.84 -16.71
C CYS A 164 -4.51 -11.73 -17.24
N LEU A 165 -5.21 -12.43 -16.36
CA LEU A 165 -6.28 -13.33 -16.74
C LEU A 165 -7.49 -12.57 -17.33
N ALA A 166 -7.96 -11.53 -16.63
CA ALA A 166 -9.20 -10.83 -16.98
C ALA A 166 -9.05 -9.89 -18.19
N PHE A 167 -7.89 -9.24 -18.35
CA PHE A 167 -7.72 -8.20 -19.37
C PHE A 167 -6.79 -8.59 -20.51
N LEU A 168 -5.80 -9.45 -20.25
CA LEU A 168 -4.86 -9.88 -21.28
C LEU A 168 -5.22 -11.26 -21.85
N GLY A 169 -6.06 -12.03 -21.14
CA GLY A 169 -6.36 -13.42 -21.51
C GLY A 169 -5.13 -14.33 -21.40
N THR A 170 -4.14 -13.95 -20.58
CA THR A 170 -2.89 -14.70 -20.39
C THR A 170 -2.65 -14.99 -18.91
N HIS A 171 -1.85 -16.01 -18.62
CA HIS A 171 -1.38 -16.25 -17.25
C HIS A 171 -0.27 -15.26 -16.88
N ALA A 172 -0.16 -14.92 -15.59
CA ALA A 172 0.99 -14.20 -15.10
C ALA A 172 2.23 -15.10 -15.17
N THR A 173 3.31 -14.57 -15.73
CA THR A 173 4.60 -15.25 -15.83
C THR A 173 5.66 -14.42 -15.13
N THR A 174 6.55 -15.08 -14.37
CA THR A 174 7.62 -14.38 -13.67
C THR A 174 8.68 -13.85 -14.64
N PRO A 175 9.17 -12.60 -14.47
CA PRO A 175 10.20 -12.06 -15.34
C PRO A 175 11.56 -12.70 -15.04
N SER A 176 12.49 -12.62 -15.99
CA SER A 176 13.79 -13.31 -15.91
C SER A 176 14.67 -12.89 -14.73
N TRP A 177 14.48 -11.68 -14.19
CA TRP A 177 15.21 -11.15 -13.03
C TRP A 177 14.55 -11.50 -11.68
N TRP A 178 13.34 -12.07 -11.69
CA TRP A 178 12.61 -12.48 -10.49
C TRP A 178 11.93 -13.83 -10.73
N LYS A 179 12.75 -14.80 -11.13
CA LYS A 179 12.29 -16.15 -11.45
C LYS A 179 11.90 -16.89 -10.18
N MET A 180 10.71 -17.48 -10.21
CA MET A 180 10.33 -18.49 -9.22
C MET A 180 11.23 -19.71 -9.36
N GLN A 181 11.81 -20.19 -8.26
CA GLN A 181 12.57 -21.43 -8.27
C GLN A 181 11.64 -22.62 -8.49
N ARG A 182 12.03 -23.53 -9.39
CA ARG A 182 11.30 -24.76 -9.64
C ARG A 182 11.74 -25.82 -8.64
N LEU A 183 10.77 -26.48 -8.00
CA LEU A 183 11.02 -27.53 -7.01
C LEU A 183 10.98 -28.94 -7.61
N GLU A 184 10.90 -29.09 -8.93
CA GLU A 184 10.81 -30.38 -9.62
C GLU A 184 11.93 -31.36 -9.19
N THR A 185 13.16 -30.86 -9.05
CA THR A 185 14.30 -31.65 -8.58
C THR A 185 14.23 -31.98 -7.09
N LEU A 186 13.65 -31.09 -6.29
CA LEU A 186 13.47 -31.28 -4.84
C LEU A 186 12.39 -32.34 -4.56
N THR A 187 11.31 -32.34 -5.34
CA THR A 187 10.20 -33.30 -5.22
C THR A 187 10.59 -34.72 -5.61
N ALA A 188 11.59 -34.87 -6.49
CA ALA A 188 12.15 -36.17 -6.86
C ALA A 188 13.08 -36.75 -5.78
N HIS A 189 13.47 -35.96 -4.78
CA HIS A 189 14.37 -36.41 -3.72
C HIS A 189 13.64 -37.34 -2.73
N PRO A 190 14.25 -38.44 -2.24
CA PRO A 190 13.61 -39.35 -1.29
C PRO A 190 13.18 -38.66 0.02
N SER A 191 13.83 -37.55 0.38
CA SER A 191 13.50 -36.73 1.56
C SER A 191 12.61 -35.52 1.26
N ALA A 192 11.95 -35.46 0.10
CA ALA A 192 11.11 -34.33 -0.32
C ALA A 192 10.07 -33.94 0.74
N GLY A 193 9.41 -34.92 1.35
CA GLY A 193 8.40 -34.66 2.40
C GLY A 193 8.96 -33.90 3.61
N LEU A 194 10.17 -34.24 4.05
CA LEU A 194 10.81 -33.56 5.19
C LEU A 194 11.24 -32.13 4.82
N LEU A 195 11.71 -31.92 3.59
CA LEU A 195 12.07 -30.60 3.08
C LEU A 195 10.84 -29.70 2.93
N ILE A 196 9.75 -30.23 2.37
CA ILE A 196 8.46 -29.52 2.25
C ILE A 196 7.89 -29.22 3.63
N ALA A 197 7.89 -30.19 4.55
CA ALA A 197 7.42 -29.97 5.92
C ALA A 197 8.26 -28.92 6.64
N GLY A 198 9.59 -28.98 6.54
CA GLY A 198 10.49 -27.98 7.09
C GLY A 198 10.20 -26.59 6.53
N PHE A 199 9.97 -26.49 5.22
CA PHE A 199 9.57 -25.25 4.56
C PHE A 199 8.24 -24.73 5.11
N LEU A 200 7.21 -25.56 5.19
CA LEU A 200 5.90 -25.16 5.75
C LEU A 200 6.00 -24.73 7.21
N LEU A 201 6.85 -25.39 8.01
CA LEU A 201 7.10 -25.03 9.41
C LEU A 201 7.73 -23.63 9.56
N THR A 202 8.46 -23.13 8.54
CA THR A 202 8.96 -21.75 8.56
C THR A 202 7.86 -20.68 8.57
N ASN A 203 6.60 -21.04 8.29
CA ASN A 203 5.45 -20.15 8.39
C ASN A 203 4.84 -20.08 9.79
N LEU A 204 5.17 -20.99 10.71
CA LEU A 204 4.65 -20.97 12.09
C LEU A 204 4.89 -19.63 12.82
N PRO A 205 6.03 -18.94 12.67
CA PRO A 205 6.25 -17.62 13.27
C PRO A 205 5.25 -16.55 12.81
N TYR A 206 4.77 -16.60 11.57
CA TYR A 206 3.71 -15.69 11.10
C TYR A 206 2.42 -15.93 11.88
N PHE A 207 2.00 -17.20 12.02
CA PHE A 207 0.79 -17.54 12.77
C PHE A 207 0.89 -17.16 14.25
N ALA A 208 2.02 -17.49 14.89
CA ALA A 208 2.24 -17.16 16.29
C ALA A 208 2.25 -15.63 16.52
N SER A 209 2.95 -14.87 15.66
CA SER A 209 3.03 -13.41 15.75
C SER A 209 1.67 -12.75 15.48
N GLY A 210 0.94 -13.24 14.48
CA GLY A 210 -0.38 -12.74 14.14
C GLY A 210 -1.42 -12.97 15.25
N LEU A 211 -1.47 -14.18 15.81
CA LEU A 211 -2.33 -14.51 16.96
C LEU A 211 -1.95 -13.72 18.21
N TYR A 212 -0.66 -13.49 18.44
CA TYR A 212 -0.17 -12.63 19.51
C TYR A 212 -0.67 -11.18 19.36
N LEU A 213 -0.58 -10.61 18.16
CA LEU A 213 -1.01 -9.25 17.87
C LEU A 213 -2.53 -9.07 17.96
N LEU A 214 -3.30 -10.11 17.63
CA LEU A 214 -4.75 -10.13 17.83
C LEU A 214 -5.18 -10.22 19.30
N GLY A 215 -4.23 -10.42 20.23
CA GLY A 215 -4.55 -10.62 21.65
C GLY A 215 -5.18 -11.97 21.95
N ALA A 216 -5.18 -12.91 20.98
CA ALA A 216 -5.62 -14.29 21.22
C ALA A 216 -4.68 -15.02 22.19
N ILE A 217 -3.42 -14.60 22.25
CA ILE A 217 -2.47 -15.03 23.27
C ILE A 217 -2.58 -14.07 24.46
N PRO A 218 -2.97 -14.54 25.66
CA PRO A 218 -3.12 -13.69 26.82
C PRO A 218 -1.82 -12.94 27.11
N LYS A 219 -1.84 -11.60 26.97
CA LYS A 219 -0.75 -10.77 27.49
C LYS A 219 -0.75 -11.01 28.99
N ARG A 220 0.33 -11.55 29.56
CA ARG A 220 0.51 -11.67 31.01
C ARG A 220 0.35 -10.26 31.60
N ARG A 221 -0.87 -9.90 32.01
CA ARG A 221 -1.15 -8.65 32.68
C ARG A 221 -0.42 -8.74 34.00
N LYS A 222 0.70 -8.02 34.13
CA LYS A 222 1.22 -7.68 35.45
C LYS A 222 0.09 -6.92 36.14
N ILE A 223 -0.50 -7.54 37.15
CA ILE A 223 -1.51 -6.95 38.04
C ILE A 223 -0.79 -5.79 38.73
N ARG A 224 -0.78 -4.61 38.10
CA ARG A 224 -0.31 -3.39 38.75
C ARG A 224 -1.48 -2.89 39.57
N GLY A 225 -1.26 -2.79 40.88
CA GLY A 225 -2.24 -2.42 41.88
C GLY A 225 -3.11 -1.25 41.44
N VAL A 226 -4.42 -1.47 41.53
CA VAL A 226 -5.48 -0.53 41.17
C VAL A 226 -5.31 0.73 42.00
N THR A 227 -4.78 1.79 41.39
CA THR A 227 -4.89 3.15 41.90
C THR A 227 -6.02 3.82 41.13
N PRO A 228 -7.06 4.37 41.79
CA PRO A 228 -8.16 5.03 41.11
C PRO A 228 -7.64 6.30 40.41
N ALA A 229 -7.69 6.33 39.08
CA ALA A 229 -7.17 7.44 38.29
C ALA A 229 -8.25 8.49 37.96
N PRO A 230 -7.90 9.79 37.89
CA PRO A 230 -8.83 10.92 37.78
C PRO A 230 -9.33 11.16 36.34
N LEU A 231 -10.26 12.11 36.21
CA LEU A 231 -11.03 12.56 35.02
C LEU A 231 -10.27 12.80 33.69
N THR A 232 -8.94 12.70 33.65
CA THR A 232 -8.11 12.58 32.43
C THR A 232 -8.30 11.26 31.65
N SER A 233 -9.25 10.41 32.07
CA SER A 233 -9.49 9.06 31.55
C SER A 233 -10.12 9.01 30.15
N THR A 234 -10.73 10.08 29.65
CA THR A 234 -11.45 10.06 28.36
C THR A 234 -10.52 10.19 27.16
N LEU A 235 -9.60 11.16 27.17
CA LEU A 235 -8.62 11.36 26.07
C LEU A 235 -7.61 10.21 25.98
N THR A 236 -7.20 9.67 27.13
CA THR A 236 -6.31 8.50 27.20
C THR A 236 -6.99 7.22 26.70
N ALA A 237 -8.30 7.05 26.93
CA ALA A 237 -9.06 5.92 26.43
C ALA A 237 -9.25 5.93 24.90
N GLU A 238 -9.35 7.10 24.26
CA GLU A 238 -9.45 7.18 22.79
C GLU A 238 -8.11 6.86 22.10
N ALA A 239 -7.00 7.39 22.63
CA ALA A 239 -5.66 7.07 22.14
C ALA A 239 -5.37 5.55 22.26
N ALA A 240 -5.77 4.93 23.37
CA ALA A 240 -5.62 3.49 23.58
C ALA A 240 -6.41 2.67 22.54
N ARG A 241 -7.65 3.05 22.22
CA ARG A 241 -8.47 2.38 21.19
C ARG A 241 -7.87 2.46 19.78
N GLY A 242 -7.21 3.57 19.46
CA GLY A 242 -6.50 3.74 18.18
C GLY A 242 -5.35 2.74 18.04
N SER A 243 -4.53 2.61 19.09
CA SER A 243 -3.41 1.68 19.12
C SER A 243 -3.85 0.21 18.99
N GLU A 244 -4.92 -0.19 19.68
CA GLU A 244 -5.45 -1.56 19.59
C GLU A 244 -5.89 -1.92 18.17
N ARG A 245 -6.58 -1.02 17.46
CA ARG A 245 -7.02 -1.26 16.08
C ARG A 245 -5.85 -1.45 15.12
N THR A 246 -4.82 -0.61 15.23
CA THR A 246 -3.61 -0.74 14.40
C THR A 246 -2.86 -2.05 14.67
N THR A 247 -2.84 -2.49 15.94
CA THR A 247 -2.24 -3.78 16.33
C THR A 247 -3.00 -4.94 15.71
N ALA A 248 -4.34 -4.92 15.81
CA ALA A 248 -5.20 -5.97 15.30
C ALA A 248 -5.12 -6.08 13.76
N ALA A 249 -5.13 -4.95 13.06
CA ALA A 249 -4.97 -4.92 11.60
C ALA A 249 -3.62 -5.51 11.17
N LEU A 250 -2.53 -5.17 11.87
CA LEU A 250 -1.22 -5.78 11.63
C LEU A 250 -1.26 -7.29 11.88
N GLY A 251 -1.91 -7.74 12.96
CA GLY A 251 -2.09 -9.16 13.27
C GLY A 251 -2.79 -9.92 12.15
N LEU A 252 -3.89 -9.37 11.61
CA LEU A 252 -4.61 -9.95 10.46
C LEU A 252 -3.75 -10.01 9.20
N LEU A 253 -2.98 -8.95 8.91
CA LEU A 253 -2.09 -8.91 7.76
C LEU A 253 -1.00 -9.97 7.85
N VAL A 254 -0.35 -10.10 9.02
CA VAL A 254 0.68 -11.11 9.27
C VAL A 254 0.10 -12.53 9.15
N LEU A 255 -1.10 -12.78 9.69
CA LEU A 255 -1.79 -14.07 9.51
C LEU A 255 -2.10 -14.38 8.05
N SER A 256 -2.60 -13.39 7.32
CA SER A 256 -2.92 -13.52 5.90
C SER A 256 -1.65 -13.81 5.10
N SER A 257 -0.55 -13.15 5.41
CA SER A 257 0.76 -13.43 4.81
C SER A 257 1.21 -14.87 5.07
N GLY A 258 1.09 -15.36 6.30
CA GLY A 258 1.43 -16.75 6.63
C GLY A 258 0.57 -17.76 5.88
N LEU A 259 -0.75 -17.51 5.78
CA LEU A 259 -1.68 -18.38 5.06
C LEU A 259 -1.37 -18.43 3.56
N VAL A 260 -1.17 -17.27 2.93
CA VAL A 260 -0.87 -17.16 1.50
C VAL A 260 0.48 -17.80 1.20
N SER A 261 1.49 -17.59 2.04
CA SER A 261 2.81 -18.23 1.90
C SER A 261 2.71 -19.75 1.96
N VAL A 262 1.96 -20.31 2.92
CA VAL A 262 1.69 -21.76 2.98
C VAL A 262 1.03 -22.26 1.69
N ALA A 263 0.01 -21.55 1.20
CA ALA A 263 -0.68 -21.93 -0.03
C ALA A 263 0.25 -21.86 -1.26
N TYR A 264 1.06 -20.80 -1.36
CA TYR A 264 2.06 -20.64 -2.41
C TYR A 264 3.07 -21.78 -2.39
N HIS A 265 3.67 -22.09 -1.24
CA HIS A 265 4.69 -23.13 -1.17
C HIS A 265 4.13 -24.54 -1.36
N ALA A 266 2.90 -24.79 -0.92
CA ALA A 266 2.18 -26.01 -1.27
C ALA A 266 2.00 -26.10 -2.79
N ALA A 267 1.51 -25.04 -3.44
CA ALA A 267 1.33 -25.00 -4.89
C ALA A 267 2.66 -25.08 -5.65
N GLN A 268 3.73 -24.47 -5.16
CA GLN A 268 5.06 -24.54 -5.76
C GLN A 268 5.59 -25.98 -5.80
N ALA A 269 5.18 -26.83 -4.86
CA ALA A 269 5.58 -28.23 -4.81
C ALA A 269 4.74 -29.13 -5.73
N VAL A 270 3.43 -28.88 -5.90
CA VAL A 270 2.53 -29.85 -6.57
C VAL A 270 1.64 -29.29 -7.68
N ALA A 271 1.45 -27.97 -7.76
CA ALA A 271 0.53 -27.37 -8.70
C ALA A 271 1.20 -27.07 -10.07
N PRO A 272 0.41 -26.87 -11.14
CA PRO A 272 0.93 -26.39 -12.41
C PRO A 272 1.70 -25.08 -12.26
N LEU A 273 2.76 -24.89 -13.07
CA LEU A 273 3.67 -23.75 -12.98
C LEU A 273 2.93 -22.39 -12.96
N HIS A 274 1.93 -22.20 -13.81
CA HIS A 274 1.18 -20.94 -13.90
C HIS A 274 0.37 -20.63 -12.62
N VAL A 275 -0.10 -21.64 -11.89
CA VAL A 275 -0.79 -21.47 -10.61
C VAL A 275 0.21 -21.07 -9.54
N ALA A 276 1.36 -21.74 -9.49
CA ALA A 276 2.43 -21.42 -8.55
C ALA A 276 2.99 -20.01 -8.81
N GLU A 277 3.21 -19.62 -10.07
CA GLU A 277 3.61 -18.26 -10.42
C GLU A 277 2.54 -17.23 -10.03
N ALA A 278 1.26 -17.50 -10.26
CA ALA A 278 0.20 -16.60 -9.80
C ALA A 278 0.24 -16.40 -8.27
N LEU A 279 0.34 -17.49 -7.51
CA LEU A 279 0.44 -17.43 -6.05
C LEU A 279 1.73 -16.77 -5.56
N PHE A 280 2.83 -16.87 -6.30
CA PHE A 280 4.09 -16.18 -6.01
C PHE A 280 3.91 -14.65 -5.97
N TYR A 281 3.17 -14.09 -6.94
CA TYR A 281 2.81 -12.66 -6.96
C TYR A 281 1.92 -12.26 -5.76
N VAL A 282 0.93 -13.10 -5.42
CA VAL A 282 0.03 -12.86 -4.28
C VAL A 282 0.79 -12.89 -2.97
N ASP A 283 1.61 -13.91 -2.76
CA ASP A 283 2.44 -14.07 -1.57
C ASP A 283 3.34 -12.87 -1.31
N HIS A 284 4.15 -12.49 -2.31
CA HIS A 284 5.07 -11.36 -2.16
C HIS A 284 4.32 -10.03 -2.00
N GLY A 285 3.19 -9.85 -2.69
CA GLY A 285 2.38 -8.64 -2.55
C GLY A 285 1.82 -8.46 -1.13
N VAL A 286 1.30 -9.55 -0.55
CA VAL A 286 0.76 -9.55 0.82
C VAL A 286 1.88 -9.42 1.86
N ALA A 287 3.00 -10.13 1.68
CA ALA A 287 4.14 -10.09 2.59
C ALA A 287 4.80 -8.70 2.62
N LEU A 288 5.03 -8.08 1.45
CA LEU A 288 5.56 -6.71 1.36
C LEU A 288 4.60 -5.70 1.99
N SER A 289 3.30 -5.82 1.72
CA SER A 289 2.30 -4.90 2.29
C SER A 289 2.22 -5.01 3.82
N SER A 290 2.26 -6.23 4.35
CA SER A 290 2.33 -6.49 5.80
C SER A 290 3.59 -5.88 6.41
N SER A 291 4.73 -6.02 5.74
CA SER A 291 6.02 -5.47 6.16
C SER A 291 6.02 -3.94 6.17
N LEU A 292 5.47 -3.30 5.13
CA LEU A 292 5.34 -1.85 5.08
C LEU A 292 4.32 -1.31 6.10
N TYR A 293 3.23 -2.04 6.34
CA TYR A 293 2.27 -1.70 7.38
C TYR A 293 2.91 -1.74 8.76
N PHE A 294 3.74 -2.75 9.04
CA PHE A 294 4.53 -2.80 10.28
C PHE A 294 5.42 -1.56 10.46
N LEU A 295 6.14 -1.15 9.40
CA LEU A 295 6.97 0.05 9.43
C LEU A 295 6.16 1.33 9.66
N ARG A 296 4.96 1.41 9.08
CA ARG A 296 4.02 2.51 9.34
C ARG A 296 3.61 2.55 10.80
N VAL A 297 3.17 1.41 11.36
CA VAL A 297 2.72 1.31 12.75
C VAL A 297 3.85 1.72 13.70
N ARG A 298 5.08 1.22 13.46
CA ARG A 298 6.30 1.59 14.21
C ARG A 298 6.66 3.08 14.20
N ARG A 299 6.28 3.82 13.15
CA ARG A 299 6.55 5.27 13.04
C ARG A 299 5.50 6.12 13.74
N THR A 300 4.40 5.53 14.20
CA THR A 300 3.33 6.28 14.88
C THR A 300 3.76 6.54 16.33
N PRO A 301 3.82 7.81 16.79
CA PRO A 301 4.20 8.12 18.17
C PRO A 301 3.30 7.38 19.18
N GLY A 302 3.91 6.70 20.16
CA GLY A 302 3.18 5.93 21.18
C GLY A 302 3.12 4.41 20.96
N TRP A 303 3.85 3.89 19.97
CA TRP A 303 4.14 2.47 19.78
C TRP A 303 5.57 2.10 20.21
#